data_AF-A0A7Y4ZTP0-F1
#
_entry.id   AF-A0A7Y4ZTP0-F1
#
_cell.length_a   1.000
_cell.length_b   1.000
_cell.length_c   1.000
_cell.angle_alpha   90.00
_cell.angle_beta   90.00
_cell.angle_gamma   90.00
#
_symmetry.space_group_name_H-M   'P 1'
#
loop_
_entity.id
_entity.type
_entity.pdbx_description
1 polymer ?
#
loop_
_entity_poly.entity_id
_entity_poly.type
_entity_poly.pdbx_seq_one_letter_code
_entity_poly.pdbx_strand_id
1 'polypeptide(L)' 'MSKRSDLDQDCRDKVCPPGAESRLSSFRTSADLSTVFFVVGGVAAVAGVTLLVFAPQRRTTMAWSVGPRGASLQGTF' A
#
# COMPACT_ATOMS: atom_id res chain seq x y z
N MET A 1 16.44 -2.67 -7.03
CA MET A 1 17.43 -1.59 -7.26
C MET A 1 18.24 -1.75 -8.55
N SER A 2 18.03 -2.79 -9.36
CA SER A 2 18.82 -3.07 -10.58
C SER A 2 18.46 -2.21 -11.79
N LYS A 3 17.19 -1.85 -11.96
CA LYS A 3 16.72 -1.23 -13.19
C LYS A 3 17.14 0.22 -13.46
N ARG A 4 17.57 0.96 -12.42
CA ARG A 4 18.10 2.32 -12.60
C ARG A 4 19.47 2.28 -13.30
N SER A 5 20.24 1.20 -13.07
CA SER A 5 21.56 1.01 -13.66
C SER A 5 21.48 0.63 -15.14
N ASP A 6 20.46 -0.14 -15.55
CA ASP A 6 20.20 -0.47 -16.96
C ASP A 6 19.83 0.77 -17.79
N LEU A 7 19.06 1.72 -17.23
CA LEU A 7 18.70 2.95 -17.95
C LEU A 7 19.83 3.98 -18.00
N ASP A 8 20.72 3.99 -17.01
CA ASP A 8 21.91 4.85 -17.01
C ASP A 8 22.92 4.41 -18.08
N GLN A 9 22.97 3.10 -18.39
CA GLN A 9 23.75 2.58 -19.52
C GLN A 9 23.13 2.90 -20.90
N ASP A 10 21.79 2.88 -21.01
CA ASP A 10 21.09 3.13 -22.27
C ASP A 10 20.92 4.64 -22.60
N CYS A 11 20.97 5.52 -21.60
CA CYS A 11 20.78 6.97 -21.79
C CYS A 11 22.11 7.73 -21.64
N ARG A 12 22.79 8.02 -22.77
CA ARG A 12 23.94 8.94 -22.79
C ARG A 12 23.47 10.38 -22.53
N ASP A 13 24.15 11.08 -21.63
CA ASP A 13 23.94 12.52 -21.36
C ASP A 13 22.48 12.91 -21.05
N LYS A 14 21.73 12.03 -20.37
CA LYS A 14 20.30 12.21 -20.04
C LYS A 14 19.37 12.28 -21.25
N VAL A 15 19.86 11.94 -22.45
CA VAL A 15 19.08 11.84 -23.67
C VAL A 15 18.84 10.37 -23.97
N CYS A 16 17.61 9.93 -23.73
CA CYS A 16 17.21 8.54 -23.98
C CYS A 16 16.67 8.40 -25.40
N PRO A 17 17.02 7.34 -26.15
CA PRO A 17 16.42 7.06 -27.46
C PRO A 17 14.90 6.78 -27.33
N PRO A 18 14.10 7.05 -28.37
CA PRO A 18 12.62 6.96 -28.31
C PRO A 18 12.07 5.57 -27.93
N GLY A 19 12.87 4.51 -28.06
CA GLY A 19 12.51 3.16 -27.59
C GLY A 19 12.66 2.93 -26.08
N ALA A 20 13.30 3.83 -25.34
CA ALA A 20 13.53 3.73 -23.90
C ALA A 20 12.50 4.50 -23.05
N GLU A 21 11.68 5.36 -23.66
CA GLU A 21 10.64 6.15 -22.97
C GLU A 21 9.61 5.29 -22.26
N SER A 22 9.17 4.18 -22.87
CA SER A 22 8.20 3.24 -22.28
C SER A 22 8.72 2.55 -21.02
N ARG A 23 10.04 2.31 -20.97
CA ARG A 23 10.71 1.75 -19.80
C ARG A 23 10.86 2.83 -18.73
N LEU A 24 11.29 4.04 -19.11
CA LEU A 24 11.47 5.18 -18.22
C LEU A 24 10.16 5.65 -17.55
N SER A 25 9.04 5.65 -18.29
CA SER A 25 7.71 5.95 -17.75
C SER A 25 7.28 4.90 -16.72
N SER A 26 7.46 3.62 -17.01
CA SER A 26 7.18 2.52 -16.07
C SER A 26 8.04 2.60 -14.80
N PHE A 27 9.29 3.08 -14.89
CA PHE A 27 10.13 3.35 -13.73
C PHE A 27 9.63 4.48 -12.86
N ARG A 28 9.18 5.56 -13.48
CA ARG A 28 8.60 6.69 -12.75
C ARG A 28 7.32 6.28 -12.04
N THR A 29 6.43 5.58 -12.73
CA THR A 29 5.17 5.09 -12.15
C THR A 29 5.41 4.15 -10.97
N SER A 30 6.36 3.22 -11.08
CA SER A 30 6.67 2.30 -9.96
C SER A 30 7.34 3.00 -8.76
N ALA A 31 8.17 4.02 -9.00
CA ALA A 31 8.75 4.85 -7.96
C ALA A 31 7.69 5.72 -7.25
N ASP A 32 6.79 6.33 -8.02
CA ASP A 32 5.71 7.15 -7.48
C ASP A 32 4.72 6.30 -6.69
N LEU A 33 4.32 5.13 -7.20
CA LEU A 33 3.47 4.21 -6.44
C LEU A 33 4.11 3.82 -5.10
N SER A 34 5.40 3.51 -5.08
CA SER A 34 6.09 3.12 -3.83
C SER A 34 6.07 4.26 -2.80
N THR A 35 6.22 5.49 -3.26
CA THR A 35 6.18 6.69 -2.40
C THR A 35 4.76 6.95 -1.89
N VAL A 36 3.76 6.84 -2.77
CA VAL A 36 2.35 7.00 -2.39
C VAL A 36 1.95 5.95 -1.35
N PHE A 37 2.30 4.67 -1.56
CA PHE A 37 2.01 3.63 -0.59
C PHE A 37 2.73 3.83 0.75
N PHE A 38 3.96 4.34 0.74
CA PHE A 38 4.68 4.62 1.98
C PHE A 38 4.02 5.76 2.78
N VAL A 39 3.64 6.84 2.10
CA VAL A 39 2.97 7.98 2.74
C VAL A 39 1.58 7.59 3.22
N VAL A 40 0.75 7.03 2.33
CA VAL A 40 -0.62 6.60 2.67
C VAL A 40 -0.59 5.53 3.75
N GLY A 41 0.29 4.53 3.63
CA GLY A 41 0.46 3.47 4.61
C GLY A 41 0.92 4.02 5.97
N GLY A 42 1.87 4.96 5.98
CA GLY A 42 2.33 5.63 7.19
C GLY A 42 1.21 6.40 7.90
N VAL A 43 0.46 7.22 7.16
CA VAL A 43 -0.67 7.99 7.71
C VAL A 43 -1.77 7.05 8.22
N ALA A 44 -2.12 6.02 7.46
CA ALA A 44 -3.12 5.03 7.86
C ALA A 44 -2.69 4.25 9.10
N ALA A 45 -1.41 3.88 9.22
CA ALA A 45 -0.88 3.21 10.40
C ALA A 45 -0.96 4.12 11.64
N VAL A 46 -0.54 5.38 11.53
CA VAL A 46 -0.62 6.35 12.64
C VAL A 46 -2.06 6.60 13.06
N ALA A 47 -2.96 6.81 12.09
CA ALA A 47 -4.39 6.99 12.35
C ALA A 47 -5.02 5.74 12.97
N GLY A 48 -4.65 4.55 12.49
CA GLY A 48 -5.11 3.28 13.04
C GLY A 48 -4.66 3.06 14.47
N VAL A 49 -3.40 3.36 14.79
CA VAL A 49 -2.87 3.24 16.17
C VAL A 49 -3.51 4.26 17.10
N THR A 50 -3.68 5.52 16.66
CA THR A 50 -4.36 6.54 17.47
C THR A 50 -5.81 6.15 17.73
N LEU A 51 -6.52 5.65 16.72
CA LEU A 51 -7.87 5.14 16.90
C LEU A 51 -7.88 3.90 17.82
N LEU A 52 -6.93 2.98 17.71
CA LEU A 52 -6.83 1.82 18.59
C LEU A 52 -6.65 2.19 20.06
N VAL A 53 -5.81 3.19 20.34
CA VAL A 53 -5.47 3.61 21.72
C VAL A 53 -6.55 4.49 22.33
N PHE A 54 -7.13 5.41 21.55
CA PHE A 54 -8.04 6.44 22.05
C PHE A 54 -9.52 6.19 21.74
N ALA A 55 -9.87 5.16 20.95
CA ALA A 55 -11.27 4.91 20.62
C ALA A 55 -12.10 4.57 21.88
N PRO A 56 -13.23 5.27 22.09
CA PRO A 56 -14.16 4.90 23.13
C PRO A 56 -14.79 3.54 22.78
N GLN A 57 -14.66 2.59 23.69
CA GLN A 57 -15.20 1.24 23.52
C GLN A 57 -16.73 1.28 23.64
N ARG A 58 -17.45 1.45 22.52
CA ARG A 58 -18.83 0.98 22.45
C ARG A 58 -18.76 -0.54 22.39
N ARG A 59 -19.23 -1.22 23.45
CA ARG A 59 -19.35 -2.68 23.48
C ARG A 59 -20.44 -3.12 22.51
N THR A 60 -20.15 -3.10 21.22
CA THR A 60 -20.91 -3.87 20.24
C THR A 60 -20.38 -5.29 20.36
N THR A 61 -21.05 -6.11 21.16
CA THR A 61 -20.70 -7.51 21.36
C THR A 61 -21.01 -8.25 20.07
N MET A 62 -20.06 -8.28 19.13
CA MET A 62 -20.13 -9.14 17.95
C MET A 62 -19.53 -10.48 18.34
N ALA A 63 -20.38 -11.38 18.82
CA ALA A 63 -19.99 -12.77 19.02
C ALA A 63 -20.01 -13.44 17.65
N TRP A 64 -18.82 -13.58 17.06
CA TRP A 64 -18.62 -14.41 15.88
C TRP A 64 -18.19 -15.79 16.33
N SER A 65 -18.95 -16.82 15.97
CA SER A 65 -18.59 -18.22 16.21
C SER A 65 -18.36 -18.90 14.88
N VAL A 66 -17.16 -19.45 14.69
CA VAL A 66 -16.80 -20.24 13.52
C VAL A 66 -16.68 -21.68 13.95
N GLY A 67 -17.50 -22.54 13.34
CA GLY A 67 -17.47 -23.97 13.52
C GLY A 67 -17.30 -24.69 12.20
N PRO A 68 -17.04 -26.02 12.24
CA PRO A 68 -16.86 -26.83 11.03
C PRO A 68 -18.09 -26.88 10.12
N ARG A 69 -19.25 -26.39 10.57
CA ARG A 69 -20.50 -26.31 9.80
C ARG A 69 -20.93 -24.90 9.41
N GLY A 70 -20.10 -23.88 9.63
CA GLY A 70 -20.36 -22.51 9.20
C GLY A 70 -19.91 -21.46 10.21
N ALA A 71 -20.11 -20.19 9.82
CA ALA A 71 -19.91 -19.04 10.69
C ALA A 71 -21.27 -18.45 11.08
N SER A 72 -21.49 -18.18 12.37
CA SER A 72 -22.66 -17.44 12.84
C SER A 72 -22.22 -16.13 13.50
N LEU A 73 -22.98 -15.07 13.22
CA LEU A 73 -22.80 -13.75 13.81
C LEU A 73 -24.03 -13.47 14.67
N GLN A 74 -23.83 -13.35 15.98
CA GLN A 74 -24.85 -12.85 16.91
C GLN A 74 -24.36 -11.51 17.46
N GLY A 75 -25.19 -10.48 17.29
CA GLY A 75 -24.93 -9.13 17.80
C GLY A 75 -26.15 -8.59 18.53
N THR A 76 -25.91 -7.91 19.64
CA THR A 76 -26.93 -7.12 20.36
C THR A 76 -26.61 -5.64 20.12
N PHE A 77 -27.57 -4.88 19.58
CA PHE A 77 -27.41 -3.46 19.23
C PHE A 77 -28.02 -2.54 20.28
#